data_AF-A0A317VE74-F1
#
_entry.id   AF-A0A317VE74-F1
#
_cell.length_a   1.000
_cell.length_b   1.000
_cell.length_c   1.000
_cell.angle_alpha   90.00
_cell.angle_beta   90.00
_cell.angle_gamma   90.00
#
_symmetry.space_group_name_H-M   'P 1'
#
loop_
_entity.id
_entity.type
_entity.pdbx_description
1 polymer ?
#
loop_
_entity_poly.entity_id
_entity_poly.type
_entity_poly.pdbx_seq_one_letter_code
_entity_poly.pdbx_strand_id
1 'polypeptide(L)'
;MSFGKVYGLPENGRTIAALVAAKANDVEVELVKTEANSTASFNQSAEYTKISPVGKIPAFEGANGYTLSEVIAIAVYLTSQNEKTTLLGKTKQDYASILRWLSFANSEVLPRFGAWFRPLLGLDAYNKKNVEDAAKAALKNAGVLNTHLTANTYLVGERITLADYFTAALLTRAFATVLDKKFRDENVAITRWYKTIVNQPAFKAVVENPVFVEEAIKYTPPKKEEKPKKEAAPAAAAAPAEPKPEAEKKPKHPLEALGRPTFILDDLKREYSNEDTRPVALPWFWKNYNPEEYSLWSVNYKYNDELKLTFMANNLIGGFHARLEASRKYLFGAQSVYGANYACVIQGVFLVRGQEFAPAFEVAPDWESYDFKKLDHTNAEDRKLVEDQWAWDTPIVVDGKELHHVDGHVFK
;
A
#
# COMPACT_ATOMS: atom_id res chain seq x y z
N MET A 1 0.86 37.18 -15.31
CA MET A 1 0.06 36.15 -16.02
C MET A 1 0.85 34.87 -15.90
N SER A 2 0.22 33.76 -15.51
CA SER A 2 0.93 32.51 -15.30
C SER A 2 1.63 32.05 -16.58
N PHE A 3 2.88 31.59 -16.44
CA PHE A 3 3.69 30.96 -17.48
C PHE A 3 3.06 29.66 -18.00
N GLY A 4 2.35 28.94 -17.15
CA GLY A 4 1.69 27.69 -17.48
C GLY A 4 1.12 26.98 -16.26
N LYS A 5 0.51 25.85 -16.50
CA LYS A 5 -0.12 25.00 -15.50
C LYS A 5 0.77 23.81 -15.18
N VAL A 6 0.91 23.50 -13.90
CA VAL A 6 1.45 22.23 -13.41
C VAL A 6 0.29 21.43 -12.85
N TYR A 7 0.03 20.27 -13.44
CA TYR A 7 -0.99 19.32 -12.98
C TYR A 7 -0.36 18.40 -11.94
N GLY A 8 -0.91 18.35 -10.73
CA GLY A 8 -0.39 17.49 -9.66
C GLY A 8 -1.07 17.69 -8.31
N LEU A 9 -0.40 17.23 -7.24
CA LEU A 9 -0.87 17.37 -5.86
C LEU A 9 0.15 18.16 -5.02
N PRO A 10 -0.28 19.09 -4.16
CA PRO A 10 0.65 19.94 -3.41
C PRO A 10 1.58 19.15 -2.48
N GLU A 11 1.13 18.00 -1.98
CA GLU A 11 1.87 17.14 -1.07
C GLU A 11 2.66 16.00 -1.76
N ASN A 12 2.63 15.93 -3.09
CA ASN A 12 3.37 14.95 -3.89
C ASN A 12 4.80 15.45 -4.15
N GLY A 13 5.81 14.68 -3.74
CA GLY A 13 7.22 15.10 -3.82
C GLY A 13 7.69 15.47 -5.24
N ARG A 14 7.17 14.82 -6.28
CA ARG A 14 7.50 15.17 -7.68
C ARG A 14 6.85 16.49 -8.10
N THR A 15 5.62 16.75 -7.63
CA THR A 15 4.94 18.03 -7.88
C THR A 15 5.65 19.16 -7.15
N ILE A 16 6.03 18.96 -5.88
CA ILE A 16 6.83 19.92 -5.10
C ILE A 16 8.13 20.25 -5.85
N ALA A 17 8.83 19.26 -6.41
CA ALA A 17 10.06 19.51 -7.15
C ALA A 17 9.87 20.45 -8.34
N ALA A 18 8.79 20.27 -9.13
CA ALA A 18 8.46 21.15 -10.24
C ALA A 18 8.09 22.57 -9.78
N LEU A 19 7.28 22.69 -8.74
CA LEU A 19 6.86 23.98 -8.19
C LEU A 19 8.04 24.76 -7.58
N VAL A 20 8.93 24.08 -6.85
CA VAL A 20 10.14 24.70 -6.29
C VAL A 20 11.09 25.13 -7.41
N ALA A 21 11.25 24.33 -8.47
CA ALA A 21 12.04 24.70 -9.63
C ALA A 21 11.51 25.97 -10.31
N ALA A 22 10.20 26.08 -10.51
CA ALA A 22 9.56 27.28 -11.03
C ALA A 22 9.79 28.48 -10.09
N LYS A 23 9.50 28.31 -8.80
CA LYS A 23 9.60 29.39 -7.81
C LYS A 23 11.04 29.89 -7.61
N ALA A 24 12.03 29.01 -7.68
CA ALA A 24 13.44 29.38 -7.55
C ALA A 24 13.98 30.15 -8.77
N ASN A 25 13.23 30.22 -9.86
CA ASN A 25 13.57 30.95 -11.09
C ASN A 25 12.54 32.03 -11.43
N ASP A 26 11.71 32.42 -10.46
CA ASP A 26 10.67 33.45 -10.62
C ASP A 26 9.68 33.17 -11.76
N VAL A 27 9.42 31.88 -12.03
CA VAL A 27 8.44 31.43 -13.01
C VAL A 27 7.10 31.21 -12.31
N GLU A 28 6.08 32.00 -12.67
CA GLU A 28 4.73 31.86 -12.11
C GLU A 28 3.97 30.70 -12.78
N VAL A 29 3.74 29.60 -12.05
CA VAL A 29 2.91 28.49 -12.53
C VAL A 29 1.64 28.33 -11.70
N GLU A 30 0.55 27.97 -12.35
CA GLU A 30 -0.71 27.59 -11.70
C GLU A 30 -0.67 26.09 -11.34
N LEU A 31 -0.92 25.74 -10.09
CA LEU A 31 -1.11 24.32 -9.70
C LEU A 31 -2.56 23.91 -9.97
N VAL A 32 -2.76 23.06 -10.97
CA VAL A 32 -4.04 22.39 -11.20
C VAL A 32 -4.06 21.10 -10.40
N LYS A 33 -4.93 21.03 -9.39
CA LYS A 33 -5.05 19.83 -8.54
C LYS A 33 -5.63 18.66 -9.35
N THR A 34 -4.91 17.54 -9.34
CA THR A 34 -5.29 16.31 -10.06
C THR A 34 -5.17 15.08 -9.16
N GLU A 35 -5.45 13.89 -9.69
CA GLU A 35 -5.40 12.65 -8.92
C GLU A 35 -4.03 11.96 -8.98
N ALA A 36 -3.60 11.41 -7.85
CA ALA A 36 -2.35 10.63 -7.76
C ALA A 36 -2.43 9.32 -8.55
N ASN A 37 -3.61 8.70 -8.59
CA ASN A 37 -3.82 7.44 -9.28
C ASN A 37 -3.95 7.70 -10.79
N SER A 38 -3.03 7.14 -11.58
CA SER A 38 -3.05 7.32 -13.02
C SER A 38 -4.28 6.71 -13.69
N THR A 39 -4.98 5.77 -13.05
CA THR A 39 -6.22 5.16 -13.59
C THR A 39 -7.48 5.92 -13.19
N ALA A 40 -7.36 7.04 -12.47
CA ALA A 40 -8.48 7.91 -12.17
C ALA A 40 -9.19 8.43 -13.43
N SER A 41 -10.49 8.72 -13.32
CA SER A 41 -11.30 9.14 -14.47
C SER A 41 -10.75 10.40 -15.14
N PHE A 42 -10.33 11.40 -14.36
CA PHE A 42 -9.69 12.60 -14.90
C PHE A 42 -8.37 12.27 -15.61
N ASN A 43 -7.53 11.43 -15.01
CA ASN A 43 -6.21 11.08 -15.54
C ASN A 43 -6.28 10.24 -16.83
N GLN A 44 -7.42 9.59 -17.09
CA GLN A 44 -7.71 8.85 -18.32
C GLN A 44 -8.47 9.68 -19.37
N SER A 45 -8.85 10.92 -19.05
CA SER A 45 -9.57 11.80 -19.98
C SER A 45 -8.75 12.10 -21.24
N ALA A 46 -9.44 12.32 -22.36
CA ALA A 46 -8.79 12.69 -23.62
C ALA A 46 -8.07 14.04 -23.53
N GLU A 47 -8.55 14.93 -22.65
CA GLU A 47 -7.96 16.22 -22.35
C GLU A 47 -6.61 16.05 -21.63
N TYR A 48 -6.57 15.25 -20.57
CA TYR A 48 -5.33 15.09 -19.79
C TYR A 48 -4.29 14.20 -20.48
N THR A 49 -4.73 13.15 -21.17
CA THR A 49 -3.81 12.22 -21.87
C THR A 49 -3.09 12.87 -23.06
N LYS A 50 -3.61 13.97 -23.61
CA LYS A 50 -2.86 14.81 -24.57
C LYS A 50 -1.64 15.50 -23.93
N ILE A 51 -1.71 15.81 -22.64
CA ILE A 51 -0.64 16.48 -21.87
C ILE A 51 0.30 15.43 -21.26
N SER A 52 -0.27 14.36 -20.67
CA SER A 52 0.43 13.25 -20.03
C SER A 52 -0.08 11.92 -20.59
N PRO A 53 0.55 11.36 -21.65
CA PRO A 53 0.06 10.16 -22.34
C PRO A 53 -0.13 8.93 -21.44
N VAL A 54 0.59 8.86 -20.32
CA VAL A 54 0.50 7.77 -19.34
C VAL A 54 -0.42 8.09 -18.15
N GLY A 55 -1.08 9.25 -18.16
CA GLY A 55 -2.01 9.68 -17.11
C GLY A 55 -1.34 9.95 -15.75
N LYS A 56 -0.01 10.14 -15.70
CA LYS A 56 0.73 10.36 -14.44
C LYS A 56 0.90 11.83 -14.15
N ILE A 57 1.20 12.12 -12.87
CA ILE A 57 1.56 13.44 -12.36
C ILE A 57 3.04 13.47 -11.92
N PRO A 58 3.71 14.63 -11.95
CA PRO A 58 3.23 15.89 -12.51
C PRO A 58 3.25 15.91 -14.04
N ALA A 59 2.44 16.80 -14.61
CA ALA A 59 2.47 17.18 -16.02
C ALA A 59 2.43 18.71 -16.14
N PHE A 60 2.92 19.24 -17.25
CA PHE A 60 3.00 20.68 -17.51
C PHE A 60 2.32 21.05 -18.82
N GLU A 61 1.64 22.19 -18.83
CA GLU A 61 1.06 22.84 -20.01
C GLU A 61 1.37 24.33 -19.98
N GLY A 62 2.19 24.80 -20.92
CA GLY A 62 2.53 26.21 -21.06
C GLY A 62 1.36 27.03 -21.58
N ALA A 63 1.33 28.33 -21.27
CA ALA A 63 0.33 29.25 -21.82
C ALA A 63 0.36 29.34 -23.36
N ASN A 64 1.46 28.90 -23.98
CA ASN A 64 1.66 28.77 -25.43
C ASN A 64 1.20 27.41 -26.01
N GLY A 65 0.60 26.54 -25.21
CA GLY A 65 0.15 25.20 -25.61
C GLY A 65 1.25 24.13 -25.61
N TYR A 66 2.47 24.43 -25.17
CA TYR A 66 3.53 23.42 -25.04
C TYR A 66 3.25 22.47 -23.87
N THR A 67 3.13 21.17 -24.14
CA THR A 67 2.88 20.15 -23.12
C THR A 67 4.15 19.36 -22.81
N LEU A 68 4.36 19.03 -21.54
CA LEU A 68 5.51 18.24 -21.10
C LEU A 68 5.14 17.32 -19.94
N SER A 69 5.51 16.04 -20.06
CA SER A 69 5.44 15.05 -18.97
C SER A 69 6.85 14.66 -18.51
N GLU A 70 6.95 13.82 -17.48
CA GLU A 70 8.18 13.43 -16.79
C GLU A 70 8.79 14.53 -15.91
N VAL A 71 8.79 14.31 -14.60
CA VAL A 71 9.16 15.32 -13.60
C VAL A 71 10.56 15.91 -13.78
N ILE A 72 11.54 15.11 -14.21
CA ILE A 72 12.91 15.59 -14.44
C ILE A 72 12.92 16.59 -15.60
N ALA A 73 12.23 16.27 -16.70
CA ALA A 73 12.12 17.16 -17.86
C ALA A 73 11.40 18.46 -17.48
N ILE A 74 10.28 18.36 -16.76
CA ILE A 74 9.52 19.51 -16.27
C ILE A 74 10.39 20.41 -15.37
N ALA A 75 11.08 19.83 -14.39
CA ALA A 75 11.92 20.60 -13.46
C ALA A 75 13.09 21.29 -14.16
N VAL A 76 13.76 20.60 -15.10
CA VAL A 76 14.83 21.21 -15.92
C VAL A 76 14.27 22.32 -16.80
N TYR A 77 13.13 22.10 -17.48
CA TYR A 77 12.50 23.10 -18.34
C TYR A 77 12.07 24.36 -17.58
N LEU A 78 11.44 24.21 -16.41
CA LEU A 78 11.05 25.35 -15.57
C LEU A 78 12.28 26.09 -15.04
N THR A 79 13.34 25.36 -14.70
CA THR A 79 14.61 25.98 -14.27
C THR A 79 15.27 26.75 -15.40
N SER A 80 15.28 26.21 -16.62
CA SER A 80 15.94 26.81 -17.78
C SER A 80 15.24 28.06 -18.31
N GLN A 81 14.02 28.38 -17.85
CA GLN A 81 13.33 29.62 -18.27
C GLN A 81 14.07 30.87 -17.81
N ASN A 82 14.86 30.78 -16.74
CA ASN A 82 15.76 31.84 -16.33
C ASN A 82 17.16 31.57 -16.91
N GLU A 83 17.53 32.26 -17.98
CA GLU A 83 18.84 32.14 -18.63
C GLU A 83 20.03 32.47 -17.71
N LYS A 84 19.78 33.21 -16.62
CA LYS A 84 20.79 33.57 -15.60
C LYS A 84 20.82 32.59 -14.43
N THR A 85 20.03 31.52 -14.49
CA THR A 85 19.96 30.54 -13.40
C THR A 85 21.33 29.92 -13.12
N THR A 86 21.65 29.77 -11.84
CA THR A 86 22.83 29.00 -11.42
C THR A 86 22.48 27.56 -11.03
N LEU A 87 21.20 27.19 -11.11
CA LEU A 87 20.69 25.92 -10.60
C LEU A 87 20.98 24.74 -11.54
N LEU A 88 21.37 25.00 -12.80
CA LEU A 88 21.77 23.98 -13.77
C LEU A 88 23.29 23.79 -13.86
N GLY A 89 24.04 24.30 -12.87
CA GLY A 89 25.49 24.19 -12.82
C GLY A 89 26.19 25.19 -13.75
N LYS A 90 27.53 25.28 -13.65
CA LYS A 90 28.34 26.18 -14.50
C LYS A 90 29.03 25.44 -15.64
N THR A 91 29.32 24.16 -15.42
CA THR A 91 30.06 23.32 -16.36
C THR A 91 29.19 22.18 -16.88
N LYS A 92 29.63 21.55 -17.98
CA LYS A 92 28.99 20.34 -18.50
C LYS A 92 29.02 19.20 -17.47
N GLN A 93 30.10 19.13 -16.69
CA GLN A 93 30.28 18.18 -15.61
C GLN A 93 29.31 18.41 -14.45
N ASP A 94 29.06 19.68 -14.09
CA ASP A 94 28.05 20.03 -13.09
C ASP A 94 26.66 19.59 -13.58
N TYR A 95 26.31 19.95 -14.81
CA TYR A 95 25.01 19.60 -15.39
C TYR A 95 24.79 18.08 -15.44
N ALA A 96 25.78 17.31 -15.88
CA ALA A 96 25.72 15.85 -15.86
C ALA A 96 25.58 15.28 -14.43
N SER A 97 26.28 15.87 -13.46
CA SER A 97 26.18 15.48 -12.05
C SER A 97 24.81 15.82 -11.45
N ILE A 98 24.21 16.94 -11.87
CA ILE A 98 22.84 17.33 -11.51
C ILE A 98 21.89 16.26 -12.04
N LEU A 99 21.93 15.94 -13.34
CA LEU A 99 21.07 14.91 -13.92
C LEU A 99 21.23 13.54 -13.25
N ARG A 100 22.47 13.16 -12.88
CA ARG A 100 22.72 11.93 -12.10
C ARG A 100 21.93 11.91 -10.80
N TRP A 101 21.97 13.00 -10.04
CA TRP A 101 21.24 13.09 -8.76
C TRP A 101 19.73 13.15 -8.95
N LEU A 102 19.22 13.85 -9.96
CA LEU A 102 17.80 13.85 -10.28
C LEU A 102 17.31 12.44 -10.61
N SER A 103 18.06 11.71 -11.44
CA SER A 103 17.78 10.32 -11.80
C SER A 103 17.83 9.40 -10.58
N PHE A 104 18.91 9.48 -9.79
CA PHE A 104 19.08 8.68 -8.57
C PHE A 104 17.95 8.92 -7.57
N ALA A 105 17.62 10.19 -7.29
CA ALA A 105 16.53 10.53 -6.38
C ALA A 105 15.18 10.00 -6.87
N ASN A 106 14.89 10.12 -8.17
CA ASN A 106 13.60 9.73 -8.72
C ASN A 106 13.41 8.20 -8.87
N SER A 107 14.49 7.48 -9.19
CA SER A 107 14.45 6.04 -9.52
C SER A 107 14.84 5.16 -8.33
N GLU A 108 15.83 5.58 -7.54
CA GLU A 108 16.37 4.77 -6.45
C GLU A 108 15.87 5.20 -5.07
N VAL A 109 15.66 6.50 -4.84
CA VAL A 109 15.29 6.99 -3.50
C VAL A 109 13.77 6.99 -3.30
N LEU A 110 13.04 7.78 -4.10
CA LEU A 110 11.60 7.99 -3.89
C LEU A 110 10.78 6.69 -3.93
N PRO A 111 10.97 5.74 -4.87
CA PRO A 111 10.15 4.54 -4.92
C PRO A 111 10.32 3.64 -3.68
N ARG A 112 11.53 3.56 -3.12
CA ARG A 112 11.81 2.75 -1.92
C ARG A 112 11.18 3.37 -0.68
N PHE A 113 11.27 4.69 -0.54
CA PHE A 113 10.54 5.39 0.52
C PHE A 113 9.03 5.28 0.33
N GLY A 114 8.53 5.39 -0.90
CA GLY A 114 7.12 5.18 -1.23
C GLY A 114 6.62 3.81 -0.77
N ALA A 115 7.35 2.74 -1.11
CA ALA A 115 7.01 1.37 -0.68
C ALA A 115 7.07 1.19 0.85
N TRP A 116 7.84 2.02 1.57
CA TRP A 116 7.85 2.02 3.02
C TRP A 116 6.66 2.80 3.61
N PHE A 117 6.46 4.07 3.25
CA PHE A 117 5.47 4.92 3.93
C PHE A 117 4.05 4.78 3.39
N ARG A 118 3.85 4.44 2.11
CA ARG A 118 2.49 4.40 1.51
C ARG A 118 1.60 3.33 2.15
N PRO A 119 2.09 2.11 2.43
CA PRO A 119 1.28 1.13 3.15
C PRO A 119 0.97 1.56 4.60
N LEU A 120 1.90 2.25 5.26
CA LEU A 120 1.71 2.76 6.62
C LEU A 120 0.64 3.86 6.69
N LEU A 121 0.45 4.61 5.60
CA LEU A 121 -0.59 5.62 5.43
C LEU A 121 -1.91 5.05 4.89
N GLY A 122 -1.99 3.74 4.64
CA GLY A 122 -3.17 3.11 4.03
C GLY A 122 -3.38 3.46 2.55
N LEU A 123 -2.36 3.98 1.86
CA LEU A 123 -2.43 4.33 0.43
C LEU A 123 -2.15 3.13 -0.48
N ASP A 124 -1.40 2.15 0.04
CA ASP A 124 -1.10 0.88 -0.61
C ASP A 124 -1.41 -0.27 0.39
N ALA A 125 -1.51 -1.51 -0.09
CA ALA A 125 -1.74 -2.66 0.77
C ALA A 125 -0.60 -2.86 1.78
N TYR A 126 -0.96 -3.03 3.06
CA TYR A 126 0.01 -3.29 4.12
C TYR A 126 0.44 -4.76 4.15
N ASN A 127 1.73 -5.00 3.96
CA ASN A 127 2.39 -6.26 4.26
C ASN A 127 3.64 -5.96 5.10
N LYS A 128 3.72 -6.52 6.31
CA LYS A 128 4.80 -6.22 7.26
C LYS A 128 6.19 -6.50 6.69
N LYS A 129 6.40 -7.65 6.06
CA LYS A 129 7.70 -8.03 5.47
C LYS A 129 8.09 -7.08 4.34
N ASN A 130 7.15 -6.79 3.43
CA ASN A 130 7.42 -5.86 2.33
C ASN A 130 7.77 -4.46 2.82
N VAL A 131 7.08 -3.98 3.86
CA VAL A 131 7.36 -2.69 4.50
C VAL A 131 8.74 -2.69 5.17
N GLU A 132 9.10 -3.75 5.88
CA GLU A 132 10.42 -3.88 6.53
C GLU A 132 11.57 -3.96 5.49
N ASP A 133 11.38 -4.70 4.41
CA ASP A 133 12.38 -4.82 3.34
C ASP A 133 12.49 -3.53 2.53
N ALA A 134 11.37 -2.84 2.27
CA ALA A 134 11.35 -1.51 1.69
C ALA A 134 12.07 -0.49 2.58
N ALA A 135 11.88 -0.56 3.91
CA ALA A 135 12.58 0.29 4.87
C ALA A 135 14.10 0.09 4.81
N LYS A 136 14.58 -1.15 4.83
CA LYS A 136 16.02 -1.46 4.69
C LYS A 136 16.59 -0.92 3.38
N ALA A 137 15.89 -1.13 2.26
CA ALA A 137 16.31 -0.64 0.96
C ALA A 137 16.33 0.91 0.89
N ALA A 138 15.32 1.56 1.46
CA ALA A 138 15.23 3.02 1.52
C ALA A 138 16.37 3.61 2.37
N LEU A 139 16.64 3.03 3.54
CA LEU A 139 17.73 3.47 4.43
C LEU A 139 19.11 3.26 3.78
N LYS A 140 19.31 2.15 3.06
CA LYS A 140 20.54 1.94 2.27
C LYS A 140 20.74 3.05 1.24
N ASN A 141 19.70 3.43 0.52
CA ASN A 141 19.77 4.50 -0.50
C ASN A 141 19.92 5.89 0.13
N ALA A 142 19.31 6.15 1.29
CA ALA A 142 19.57 7.34 2.08
C ALA A 142 21.03 7.41 2.58
N GLY A 143 21.64 6.26 2.87
CA GLY A 143 23.05 6.15 3.22
C GLY A 143 23.99 6.66 2.12
N VAL A 144 23.64 6.48 0.84
CA VAL A 144 24.41 7.05 -0.29
C VAL A 144 24.42 8.58 -0.24
N LEU A 145 23.25 9.20 0.00
CA LEU A 145 23.13 10.64 0.16
C LEU A 145 23.89 11.12 1.40
N ASN A 146 23.72 10.45 2.54
CA ASN A 146 24.39 10.81 3.79
C ASN A 146 25.90 10.78 3.64
N THR A 147 26.45 9.70 3.06
CA THR A 147 27.90 9.56 2.80
C THR A 147 28.41 10.62 1.82
N HIS A 148 27.66 10.98 0.78
CA HIS A 148 28.07 12.08 -0.10
C HIS A 148 28.12 13.41 0.66
N LEU A 149 27.12 13.67 1.51
CA LEU A 149 26.94 14.94 2.23
C LEU A 149 27.83 15.09 3.47
N THR A 150 28.61 14.07 3.85
CA THR A 150 29.65 14.21 4.89
C THR A 150 30.81 15.08 4.41
N ALA A 151 31.17 14.95 3.13
CA ALA A 151 32.28 15.68 2.51
C ALA A 151 31.85 16.90 1.69
N ASN A 152 30.54 17.08 1.45
CA ASN A 152 30.01 18.14 0.59
C ASN A 152 28.86 18.89 1.28
N THR A 153 28.81 20.21 1.08
CA THR A 153 27.70 21.03 1.58
C THR A 153 26.39 20.73 0.83
N TYR A 154 26.49 20.57 -0.49
CA TYR A 154 25.40 20.35 -1.44
C TYR A 154 25.66 19.14 -2.34
N LEU A 155 24.69 18.74 -3.15
CA LEU A 155 24.80 17.55 -4.00
C LEU A 155 25.76 17.75 -5.18
N VAL A 156 25.85 18.96 -5.73
CA VAL A 156 26.75 19.28 -6.86
C VAL A 156 27.46 20.61 -6.62
N GLY A 157 28.79 20.52 -6.51
CA GLY A 157 29.64 21.67 -6.16
C GLY A 157 29.32 22.24 -4.77
N GLU A 158 29.78 23.46 -4.50
CA GLU A 158 29.60 24.13 -3.22
C GLU A 158 28.48 25.18 -3.25
N ARG A 159 27.41 24.91 -4.01
CA ARG A 159 26.20 25.75 -4.03
C ARG A 159 24.94 24.93 -4.29
N ILE A 160 23.79 25.50 -3.91
CA ILE A 160 22.48 24.92 -4.22
C ILE A 160 22.30 24.84 -5.74
N THR A 161 21.89 23.66 -6.19
CA THR A 161 21.51 23.38 -7.57
C THR A 161 20.10 22.77 -7.62
N LEU A 162 19.60 22.53 -8.83
CA LEU A 162 18.35 21.80 -9.03
C LEU A 162 18.40 20.40 -8.39
N ALA A 163 19.57 19.76 -8.32
CA ALA A 163 19.72 18.48 -7.65
C ALA A 163 19.30 18.55 -6.18
N ASP A 164 19.66 19.63 -5.48
CA ASP A 164 19.34 19.82 -4.07
C ASP A 164 17.83 19.99 -3.86
N TYR A 165 17.23 20.94 -4.57
CA TYR A 165 15.79 21.19 -4.47
C TYR A 165 14.95 19.99 -4.87
N PHE A 166 15.31 19.33 -5.97
CA PHE A 166 14.61 18.16 -6.46
C PHE A 166 14.70 17.01 -5.45
N THR A 167 15.90 16.68 -4.98
CA THR A 167 16.09 15.57 -4.03
C THR A 167 15.41 15.84 -2.69
N ALA A 168 15.49 17.07 -2.18
CA ALA A 168 14.81 17.46 -0.94
C ALA A 168 13.28 17.37 -1.08
N ALA A 169 12.71 17.84 -2.20
CA ALA A 169 11.27 17.72 -2.47
C ALA A 169 10.79 16.25 -2.48
N LEU A 170 11.60 15.35 -3.05
CA LEU A 170 11.29 13.93 -3.10
C LEU A 170 11.35 13.25 -1.72
N LEU A 171 12.19 13.76 -0.82
CA LEU A 171 12.31 13.27 0.56
C LEU A 171 11.30 13.89 1.53
N THR A 172 10.54 14.90 1.12
CA THR A 172 9.64 15.65 2.02
C THR A 172 8.67 14.74 2.77
N ARG A 173 8.03 13.79 2.08
CA ARG A 173 7.13 12.84 2.73
C ARG A 173 7.87 11.92 3.70
N ALA A 174 9.07 11.46 3.33
CA ALA A 174 9.86 10.56 4.17
C ALA A 174 10.23 11.21 5.52
N PHE A 175 10.68 12.48 5.52
CA PHE A 175 10.92 13.25 6.75
C PHE A 175 9.66 13.51 7.58
N ALA A 176 8.51 13.65 6.92
CA ALA A 176 7.23 13.83 7.59
C ALA A 176 6.62 12.54 8.15
N THR A 177 7.13 11.35 7.78
CA THR A 177 6.48 10.08 8.13
C THR A 177 7.38 9.01 8.75
N VAL A 178 8.55 8.72 8.18
CA VAL A 178 9.33 7.52 8.54
C VAL A 178 10.78 7.80 8.93
N LEU A 179 11.34 8.95 8.52
CA LEU A 179 12.67 9.39 8.93
C LEU A 179 12.59 10.16 10.25
N ASP A 180 12.40 9.41 11.32
CA ASP A 180 12.17 9.87 12.68
C ASP A 180 13.38 10.54 13.35
N LYS A 181 13.23 10.93 14.62
CA LYS A 181 14.32 11.58 15.37
C LYS A 181 15.57 10.71 15.45
N LYS A 182 15.42 9.40 15.65
CA LYS A 182 16.55 8.45 15.74
C LYS A 182 17.34 8.43 14.43
N PHE A 183 16.66 8.28 13.29
CA PHE A 183 17.32 8.36 11.98
C PHE A 183 18.08 9.67 11.82
N ARG A 184 17.46 10.79 12.19
CA ARG A 184 18.04 12.13 12.03
C ARG A 184 19.28 12.35 12.89
N ASP A 185 19.29 11.81 14.10
CA ASP A 185 20.44 11.88 15.01
C ASP A 185 21.60 11.00 14.51
N GLU A 186 21.31 9.85 13.90
CA GLU A 186 22.31 8.93 13.33
C GLU A 186 22.82 9.37 11.95
N ASN A 187 22.00 10.09 11.18
CA ASN A 187 22.28 10.52 9.80
C ASN A 187 22.37 12.05 9.72
N VAL A 188 23.36 12.61 10.42
CA VAL A 188 23.52 14.06 10.62
C VAL A 188 23.73 14.82 9.31
N ALA A 189 24.50 14.26 8.37
CA ALA A 189 24.87 14.97 7.14
C ALA A 189 23.67 15.19 6.20
N ILE A 190 22.89 14.13 5.94
CA ILE A 190 21.65 14.27 5.16
C ILE A 190 20.61 15.12 5.89
N THR A 191 20.52 15.01 7.22
CA THR A 191 19.59 15.82 8.02
C THR A 191 19.94 17.30 7.99
N ARG A 192 21.23 17.65 8.15
CA ARG A 192 21.75 19.01 8.04
C ARG A 192 21.41 19.58 6.66
N TRP A 193 21.80 18.88 5.59
CA TRP A 193 21.54 19.31 4.23
C TRP A 193 20.04 19.52 3.98
N TYR A 194 19.19 18.55 4.36
CA TYR A 194 17.75 18.67 4.15
C TYR A 194 17.17 19.89 4.88
N LYS A 195 17.54 20.11 6.14
CA LYS A 195 17.15 21.31 6.92
C LYS A 195 17.59 22.60 6.22
N THR A 196 18.79 22.64 5.64
CA THR A 196 19.27 23.81 4.89
C THR A 196 18.42 24.07 3.65
N ILE A 197 18.09 23.03 2.87
CA ILE A 197 17.35 23.18 1.61
C ILE A 197 15.89 23.56 1.85
N VAL A 198 15.19 22.90 2.78
CA VAL A 198 13.77 23.19 3.03
C VAL A 198 13.52 24.56 3.67
N ASN A 199 14.58 25.18 4.20
CA ASN A 199 14.53 26.54 4.73
C ASN A 199 14.87 27.64 3.71
N GLN A 200 15.15 27.29 2.45
CA GLN A 200 15.34 28.31 1.42
C GLN A 200 14.01 28.98 1.04
N PRO A 201 14.01 30.27 0.67
CA PRO A 201 12.80 31.01 0.33
C PRO A 201 11.94 30.33 -0.74
N ALA A 202 12.56 29.83 -1.80
CA ALA A 202 11.86 29.15 -2.88
C ALA A 202 11.17 27.84 -2.42
N PHE A 203 11.80 27.10 -1.51
CA PHE A 203 11.22 25.87 -0.97
C PHE A 203 10.07 26.19 -0.01
N LYS A 204 10.25 27.13 0.92
CA LYS A 204 9.19 27.55 1.87
C LYS A 204 7.96 28.13 1.16
N ALA A 205 8.15 28.80 0.03
CA ALA A 205 7.04 29.32 -0.75
C ALA A 205 6.13 28.22 -1.34
N VAL A 206 6.61 26.98 -1.42
CA VAL A 206 5.84 25.82 -1.90
C VAL A 206 5.42 24.92 -0.73
N VAL A 207 6.32 24.70 0.23
CA VAL A 207 6.10 23.91 1.44
C VAL A 207 6.35 24.80 2.64
N GLU A 208 5.31 25.50 3.09
CA GLU A 208 5.42 26.53 4.13
C GLU A 208 5.98 25.98 5.45
N ASN A 209 5.50 24.80 5.86
CA ASN A 209 5.85 24.17 7.12
C ASN A 209 6.38 22.73 6.88
N PRO A 210 7.68 22.56 6.56
CA PRO A 210 8.27 21.24 6.43
C PRO A 210 8.17 20.45 7.74
N VAL A 211 7.51 19.29 7.71
CA VAL A 211 7.29 18.44 8.88
C VAL A 211 8.48 17.50 9.10
N PHE A 212 8.90 17.39 10.36
CA PHE A 212 9.87 16.41 10.83
C PHE A 212 9.19 15.53 11.88
N VAL A 213 8.97 14.26 11.56
CA VAL A 213 8.27 13.34 12.47
C VAL A 213 9.13 12.98 13.68
N GLU A 214 8.61 12.98 14.89
CA GLU A 214 9.41 12.56 16.06
C GLU A 214 9.60 11.04 16.11
N GLU A 215 8.54 10.28 15.83
CA GLU A 215 8.54 8.82 15.73
C GLU A 215 8.00 8.37 14.39
N ALA A 216 8.58 7.32 13.80
CA ALA A 216 8.10 6.78 12.53
C ALA A 216 6.64 6.30 12.65
N ILE A 217 5.80 6.68 11.68
CA ILE A 217 4.40 6.27 11.66
C ILE A 217 4.28 4.76 11.66
N LYS A 218 3.28 4.24 12.36
CA LYS A 218 2.94 2.82 12.39
C LYS A 218 1.65 2.62 11.63
N TYR A 219 1.53 1.46 10.97
CA TYR A 219 0.28 1.10 10.33
C TYR A 219 -0.82 1.05 11.40
N THR A 220 -1.83 1.88 11.20
CA THR A 220 -3.03 1.88 12.01
C THR A 220 -4.15 1.42 11.08
N PRO A 221 -4.81 0.27 11.36
CA PRO A 221 -5.89 -0.19 10.51
C PRO A 221 -6.92 0.93 10.31
N PRO A 222 -7.35 1.22 9.07
CA PRO A 222 -8.28 2.31 8.82
C PRO A 222 -9.53 2.14 9.70
N LYS A 223 -9.91 3.19 10.42
CA LYS A 223 -11.19 3.23 11.12
C LYS A 223 -12.29 3.09 10.06
N LYS A 224 -13.25 2.20 10.28
CA LYS A 224 -14.49 2.09 9.49
C LYS A 224 -15.03 3.49 9.21
N GLU A 225 -14.93 3.97 7.97
CA GLU A 225 -15.68 5.14 7.54
C GLU A 225 -17.17 4.78 7.59
N GLU A 226 -17.93 5.51 8.39
CA GLU A 226 -19.39 5.46 8.32
C GLU A 226 -19.80 5.89 6.91
N LYS A 227 -20.30 4.93 6.13
CA LYS A 227 -20.96 5.24 4.86
C LYS A 227 -22.08 6.27 5.11
N PRO A 228 -22.28 7.25 4.21
CA PRO A 228 -23.38 8.19 4.33
C PRO A 228 -24.69 7.41 4.41
N LYS A 229 -25.43 7.58 5.51
CA LYS A 229 -26.79 7.05 5.65
C LYS A 229 -27.63 7.61 4.50
N LYS A 230 -28.18 6.72 3.68
CA LYS A 230 -29.35 7.02 2.83
C LYS A 230 -30.43 7.66 3.71
N GLU A 231 -30.98 8.77 3.23
CA GLU A 231 -32.09 9.49 3.85
C GLU A 231 -33.24 8.55 4.20
N ALA A 232 -33.60 8.54 5.48
CA ALA A 232 -34.92 8.12 5.95
C ALA A 232 -35.63 9.39 6.44
N ALA A 233 -36.88 9.54 5.98
CA ALA A 233 -37.79 10.65 6.29
C ALA A 233 -38.19 10.70 7.79
N PRO A 234 -38.87 11.75 8.28
CA PRO A 234 -38.38 12.66 9.31
C PRO A 234 -38.74 12.29 10.76
N ALA A 235 -37.99 12.93 11.66
CA ALA A 235 -37.87 12.75 13.09
C ALA A 235 -39.14 13.04 13.93
N ALA A 236 -39.25 12.31 15.05
CA ALA A 236 -39.99 12.75 16.23
C ALA A 236 -39.01 13.11 17.36
N ALA A 237 -39.05 14.40 17.72
CA ALA A 237 -38.68 15.10 18.96
C ALA A 237 -37.55 14.58 19.88
N ALA A 238 -36.59 15.49 20.11
CA ALA A 238 -35.50 15.38 21.08
C ALA A 238 -35.94 15.62 22.54
N ALA A 239 -35.19 15.03 23.47
CA ALA A 239 -35.09 15.44 24.88
C ALA A 239 -33.67 15.12 25.40
N PRO A 240 -33.19 15.82 26.45
CA PRO A 240 -31.82 16.33 26.55
C PRO A 240 -30.79 15.38 27.19
N ALA A 241 -29.51 15.73 26.96
CA ALA A 241 -28.32 14.98 27.36
C ALA A 241 -28.06 14.97 28.88
N GLU A 242 -27.66 13.80 29.40
CA GLU A 242 -26.73 13.53 30.51
C GLU A 242 -26.64 12.00 30.73
N PRO A 243 -25.65 11.43 31.45
CA PRO A 243 -24.19 11.40 31.30
C PRO A 243 -23.70 10.06 30.68
N LYS A 244 -22.38 9.91 30.42
CA LYS A 244 -21.75 8.74 29.78
C LYS A 244 -22.30 7.36 30.25
N PRO A 245 -22.74 6.46 29.35
CA PRO A 245 -23.03 5.07 29.70
C PRO A 245 -21.79 4.17 29.54
N GLU A 246 -21.67 3.22 30.47
CA GLU A 246 -20.79 2.06 30.44
C GLU A 246 -20.90 1.26 29.14
N ALA A 247 -19.82 0.55 28.81
CA ALA A 247 -19.69 -0.29 27.63
C ALA A 247 -20.83 -1.32 27.50
N GLU A 248 -21.70 -1.11 26.51
CA GLU A 248 -22.64 -2.14 26.04
C GLU A 248 -21.87 -3.36 25.52
N LYS A 249 -22.18 -4.53 26.08
CA LYS A 249 -21.68 -5.82 25.63
C LYS A 249 -22.08 -6.02 24.17
N LYS A 250 -21.08 -6.08 23.29
CA LYS A 250 -21.25 -6.51 21.89
C LYS A 250 -22.06 -7.81 21.84
N PRO A 251 -22.98 -7.98 20.88
CA PRO A 251 -23.69 -9.24 20.70
C PRO A 251 -22.69 -10.38 20.56
N LYS A 252 -22.92 -11.47 21.31
CA LYS A 252 -22.06 -12.65 21.35
C LYS A 252 -22.07 -13.37 20.01
N HIS A 253 -20.91 -13.88 19.59
CA HIS A 253 -20.81 -14.63 18.33
C HIS A 253 -21.60 -15.95 18.44
N PRO A 254 -22.34 -16.40 17.39
CA PRO A 254 -23.18 -17.62 17.45
C PRO A 254 -22.43 -18.87 17.97
N LEU A 255 -21.17 -19.03 17.55
CA LEU A 255 -20.30 -20.14 17.97
C LEU A 255 -19.78 -20.05 19.42
N GLU A 256 -20.03 -18.97 20.17
CA GLU A 256 -19.71 -18.92 21.61
C GLU A 256 -20.48 -19.98 22.41
N ALA A 257 -21.66 -20.37 21.95
CA ALA A 257 -22.49 -21.39 22.60
C ALA A 257 -21.84 -22.78 22.62
N LEU A 258 -20.85 -23.05 21.75
CA LEU A 258 -20.14 -24.33 21.68
C LEU A 258 -19.09 -24.53 22.78
N GLY A 259 -18.89 -23.53 23.65
CA GLY A 259 -17.95 -23.61 24.77
C GLY A 259 -16.48 -23.66 24.33
N ARG A 260 -15.61 -23.93 25.31
CA ARG A 260 -14.15 -23.97 25.10
C ARG A 260 -13.75 -25.29 24.42
N PRO A 261 -13.06 -25.28 23.27
CA PRO A 261 -12.61 -26.49 22.59
C PRO A 261 -11.43 -27.14 23.31
N THR A 262 -11.29 -28.45 23.13
CA THR A 262 -10.09 -29.23 23.49
C THR A 262 -8.98 -29.05 22.47
N PHE A 263 -9.32 -28.91 21.19
CA PHE A 263 -8.37 -28.51 20.15
C PHE A 263 -8.15 -27.00 20.16
N ILE A 264 -6.94 -26.58 20.54
CA ILE A 264 -6.56 -25.16 20.66
C ILE A 264 -6.18 -24.65 19.28
N LEU A 265 -7.10 -23.90 18.67
CA LEU A 265 -6.92 -23.34 17.32
C LEU A 265 -5.70 -22.40 17.23
N ASP A 266 -5.38 -21.66 18.30
CA ASP A 266 -4.21 -20.78 18.33
C ASP A 266 -2.88 -21.56 18.25
N ASP A 267 -2.84 -22.81 18.72
CA ASP A 267 -1.65 -23.66 18.58
C ASP A 267 -1.47 -24.09 17.12
N LEU A 268 -2.56 -24.44 16.42
CA LEU A 268 -2.52 -24.70 14.97
C LEU A 268 -1.98 -23.49 14.21
N LYS A 269 -2.51 -22.30 14.51
CA LYS A 269 -2.10 -21.05 13.85
C LYS A 269 -0.62 -20.76 14.08
N ARG A 270 -0.13 -21.02 15.29
CA ARG A 270 1.29 -20.86 15.65
C ARG A 270 2.15 -21.85 14.88
N GLU A 271 1.81 -23.14 14.94
CA GLU A 271 2.56 -24.21 14.26
C GLU A 271 2.65 -23.95 12.76
N TYR A 272 1.51 -23.70 12.12
CA TYR A 272 1.43 -23.41 10.69
C TYR A 272 2.20 -22.15 10.28
N SER A 273 2.36 -21.17 11.17
CA SER A 273 3.09 -19.93 10.85
C SER A 273 4.59 -20.02 11.04
N ASN A 274 5.05 -20.92 11.92
CA ASN A 274 6.44 -20.96 12.38
C ASN A 274 7.22 -22.12 11.78
N GLU A 275 6.53 -23.17 11.36
CA GLU A 275 7.15 -24.43 10.92
C GLU A 275 6.86 -24.72 9.44
N ASP A 276 7.67 -25.59 8.85
CA ASP A 276 7.48 -26.04 7.47
C ASP A 276 6.15 -26.79 7.30
N THR A 277 5.31 -26.33 6.37
CA THR A 277 3.90 -26.74 6.28
C THR A 277 3.71 -28.25 6.07
N ARG A 278 4.39 -28.84 5.08
CA ARG A 278 4.28 -30.28 4.77
C ARG A 278 4.93 -31.21 5.80
N PRO A 279 6.20 -31.03 6.19
CA PRO A 279 6.87 -31.98 7.08
C PRO A 279 6.53 -31.81 8.56
N VAL A 280 6.02 -30.65 8.99
CA VAL A 280 5.79 -30.37 10.42
C VAL A 280 4.33 -29.98 10.71
N ALA A 281 3.85 -28.87 10.14
CA ALA A 281 2.55 -28.31 10.56
C ALA A 281 1.35 -29.21 10.21
N LEU A 282 1.34 -29.83 9.02
CA LEU A 282 0.26 -30.74 8.59
C LEU A 282 0.25 -32.06 9.40
N PRO A 283 1.39 -32.75 9.62
CA PRO A 283 1.45 -33.88 10.55
C PRO A 283 1.01 -33.52 11.96
N TRP A 284 1.42 -32.34 12.46
CA TRP A 284 0.96 -31.83 13.75
C TRP A 284 -0.55 -31.62 13.77
N PHE A 285 -1.12 -31.01 12.73
CA PHE A 285 -2.56 -30.79 12.61
C PHE A 285 -3.31 -32.11 12.71
N TRP A 286 -2.97 -33.10 11.88
CA TRP A 286 -3.68 -34.39 11.86
C TRP A 286 -3.55 -35.18 13.17
N LYS A 287 -2.43 -35.04 13.88
CA LYS A 287 -2.25 -35.66 15.20
C LYS A 287 -3.16 -35.04 16.27
N ASN A 288 -3.45 -33.74 16.17
CA ASN A 288 -4.19 -32.99 17.18
C ASN A 288 -5.65 -32.71 16.78
N TYR A 289 -6.01 -32.90 15.51
CA TYR A 289 -7.33 -32.61 14.96
C TYR A 289 -8.43 -33.40 15.70
N ASN A 290 -9.45 -32.69 16.16
CA ASN A 290 -10.62 -33.27 16.80
C ASN A 290 -11.86 -33.10 15.90
N PRO A 291 -12.32 -34.18 15.21
CA PRO A 291 -13.44 -34.11 14.28
C PRO A 291 -14.81 -33.95 14.97
N GLU A 292 -14.92 -34.23 16.28
CA GLU A 292 -16.15 -33.98 17.03
C GLU A 292 -16.37 -32.48 17.24
N GLU A 293 -15.28 -31.73 17.39
CA GLU A 293 -15.31 -30.30 17.68
C GLU A 293 -15.13 -29.41 16.45
N TYR A 294 -14.46 -29.89 15.41
CA TYR A 294 -14.18 -29.10 14.22
C TYR A 294 -14.47 -29.89 12.95
N SER A 295 -14.95 -29.19 11.93
CA SER A 295 -15.19 -29.74 10.61
C SER A 295 -14.34 -29.05 9.55
N LEU A 296 -14.06 -29.75 8.46
CA LEU A 296 -13.30 -29.26 7.31
C LEU A 296 -14.24 -28.96 6.14
N TRP A 297 -14.01 -27.84 5.46
CA TRP A 297 -14.87 -27.37 4.37
C TRP A 297 -14.04 -26.84 3.21
N SER A 298 -14.31 -27.31 1.99
CA SER A 298 -13.83 -26.62 0.80
C SER A 298 -14.71 -25.40 0.53
N VAL A 299 -14.08 -24.26 0.21
CA VAL A 299 -14.73 -22.97 0.00
C VAL A 299 -14.30 -22.40 -1.36
N ASN A 300 -15.17 -22.57 -2.35
CA ASN A 300 -14.87 -22.25 -3.76
C ASN A 300 -15.72 -21.08 -4.23
N TYR A 301 -15.14 -20.12 -4.95
CA TYR A 301 -15.91 -18.99 -5.48
C TYR A 301 -16.79 -19.42 -6.65
N LYS A 302 -18.03 -18.95 -6.68
CA LYS A 302 -19.04 -19.34 -7.69
C LYS A 302 -18.82 -18.70 -9.05
N TYR A 303 -18.41 -17.43 -9.07
CA TYR A 303 -18.40 -16.59 -10.27
C TYR A 303 -17.00 -16.47 -10.88
N ASN A 304 -16.33 -17.61 -11.09
CA ASN A 304 -14.95 -17.60 -11.59
C ASN A 304 -14.82 -17.00 -13.01
N ASP A 305 -15.88 -17.04 -13.80
CA ASP A 305 -15.98 -16.41 -15.12
C ASP A 305 -15.95 -14.88 -15.08
N GLU A 306 -16.29 -14.28 -13.94
CA GLU A 306 -16.20 -12.82 -13.74
C GLU A 306 -14.78 -12.35 -13.34
N LEU A 307 -13.89 -13.29 -12.99
CA LEU A 307 -12.53 -12.98 -12.55
C LEU A 307 -11.65 -12.59 -13.74
N LYS A 308 -11.17 -11.33 -13.73
CA LYS A 308 -10.36 -10.78 -14.83
C LYS A 308 -8.87 -10.75 -14.53
N LEU A 309 -8.47 -10.19 -13.39
CA LEU A 309 -7.05 -10.03 -13.05
C LEU A 309 -6.77 -10.79 -11.77
N THR A 310 -5.70 -11.58 -11.73
CA THR A 310 -5.38 -12.45 -10.59
C THR A 310 -5.20 -11.67 -9.29
N PHE A 311 -4.66 -10.44 -9.35
CA PHE A 311 -4.57 -9.59 -8.17
C PHE A 311 -5.94 -9.09 -7.68
N MET A 312 -6.92 -8.89 -8.57
CA MET A 312 -8.29 -8.53 -8.18
C MET A 312 -9.00 -9.71 -7.55
N ALA A 313 -8.79 -10.92 -8.09
CA ALA A 313 -9.25 -12.17 -7.49
C ALA A 313 -8.64 -12.34 -6.09
N ASN A 314 -7.35 -12.03 -5.91
CA ASN A 314 -6.71 -12.09 -4.60
C ASN A 314 -7.29 -11.03 -3.63
N ASN A 315 -7.56 -9.81 -4.12
CA ASN A 315 -8.24 -8.78 -3.33
C ASN A 315 -9.65 -9.20 -2.87
N LEU A 316 -10.37 -10.01 -3.65
CA LEU A 316 -11.67 -10.57 -3.24
C LEU A 316 -11.51 -11.50 -2.03
N ILE A 317 -10.51 -12.39 -2.05
CA ILE A 317 -10.17 -13.26 -0.91
C ILE A 317 -9.84 -12.41 0.32
N GLY A 318 -8.95 -11.43 0.18
CA GLY A 318 -8.58 -10.54 1.29
C GLY A 318 -9.77 -9.77 1.86
N GLY A 319 -10.68 -9.31 0.99
CA GLY A 319 -11.93 -8.69 1.41
C GLY A 319 -12.84 -9.65 2.18
N PHE A 320 -13.01 -10.89 1.69
CA PHE A 320 -13.83 -11.91 2.34
C PHE A 320 -13.27 -12.26 3.71
N HIS A 321 -11.96 -12.50 3.81
CA HIS A 321 -11.26 -12.75 5.06
C HIS A 321 -11.43 -11.60 6.05
N ALA A 322 -11.31 -10.34 5.61
CA ALA A 322 -11.54 -9.19 6.48
C ALA A 322 -12.98 -9.14 7.05
N ARG A 323 -13.97 -9.61 6.28
CA ARG A 323 -15.36 -9.70 6.73
C ARG A 323 -15.60 -10.88 7.68
N LEU A 324 -14.74 -11.91 7.65
CA LEU A 324 -14.75 -13.04 8.58
C LEU A 324 -14.07 -12.78 9.93
N GLU A 325 -13.52 -11.58 10.18
CA GLU A 325 -12.74 -11.29 11.39
C GLU A 325 -13.50 -11.56 12.70
N ALA A 326 -14.84 -11.40 12.71
CA ALA A 326 -15.67 -11.74 13.86
C ALA A 326 -15.60 -13.24 14.23
N SER A 327 -15.30 -14.09 13.26
CA SER A 327 -15.19 -15.54 13.39
C SER A 327 -13.76 -16.03 13.53
N ARG A 328 -12.78 -15.12 13.69
CA ARG A 328 -11.34 -15.45 13.79
C ARG A 328 -11.00 -16.50 14.83
N LYS A 329 -11.71 -16.54 15.96
CA LYS A 329 -11.49 -17.53 17.03
C LYS A 329 -12.03 -18.92 16.70
N TYR A 330 -12.78 -19.06 15.61
CA TYR A 330 -13.52 -20.26 15.24
C TYR A 330 -13.12 -20.82 13.87
N LEU A 331 -12.25 -20.11 13.15
CA LEU A 331 -11.86 -20.43 11.79
C LEU A 331 -10.33 -20.41 11.65
N PHE A 332 -9.84 -21.37 10.89
CA PHE A 332 -8.51 -21.35 10.29
C PHE A 332 -8.66 -21.85 8.85
N GLY A 333 -7.95 -21.28 7.89
CA GLY A 333 -8.01 -21.80 6.53
C GLY A 333 -7.08 -21.08 5.59
N ALA A 334 -6.97 -21.60 4.38
CA ALA A 334 -6.26 -20.96 3.31
C ALA A 334 -7.11 -20.95 2.05
N GLN A 335 -7.04 -19.84 1.32
CA GLN A 335 -7.70 -19.63 0.03
C GLN A 335 -6.71 -19.02 -0.94
N SER A 336 -6.71 -19.52 -2.16
CA SER A 336 -5.76 -19.15 -3.19
C SER A 336 -6.43 -18.89 -4.53
N VAL A 337 -5.76 -18.05 -5.31
CA VAL A 337 -6.02 -17.82 -6.73
C VAL A 337 -5.15 -18.79 -7.53
N TYR A 338 -5.78 -19.56 -8.40
CA TYR A 338 -5.09 -20.47 -9.32
C TYR A 338 -5.37 -20.05 -10.78
N GLY A 339 -4.38 -20.19 -11.66
CA GLY A 339 -4.51 -19.93 -13.10
C GLY A 339 -3.81 -18.66 -13.57
N ALA A 340 -4.44 -17.89 -14.45
CA ALA A 340 -3.88 -16.68 -15.07
C ALA A 340 -4.92 -15.57 -15.21
N ASN A 341 -4.50 -14.36 -15.62
CA ASN A 341 -5.44 -13.29 -15.93
C ASN A 341 -6.48 -13.76 -16.96
N TYR A 342 -7.75 -13.45 -16.71
CA TYR A 342 -8.94 -13.82 -17.49
C TYR A 342 -9.23 -15.32 -17.54
N ALA A 343 -8.49 -16.13 -16.77
CA ALA A 343 -8.64 -17.57 -16.67
C ALA A 343 -8.11 -18.03 -15.30
N CYS A 344 -8.71 -17.51 -14.22
CA CYS A 344 -8.36 -17.88 -12.86
C CYS A 344 -9.59 -18.28 -12.04
N VAL A 345 -9.34 -19.02 -10.96
CA VAL A 345 -10.35 -19.48 -10.01
C VAL A 345 -9.90 -19.18 -8.59
N ILE A 346 -10.86 -19.07 -7.68
CA ILE A 346 -10.61 -18.97 -6.24
C ILE A 346 -11.09 -20.25 -5.55
N GLN A 347 -10.18 -20.93 -4.86
CA GLN A 347 -10.47 -22.14 -4.09
C GLN A 347 -9.74 -22.11 -2.76
N GLY A 348 -10.22 -22.87 -1.78
CA GLY A 348 -9.54 -23.01 -0.50
C GLY A 348 -10.22 -23.99 0.43
N VAL A 349 -9.59 -24.20 1.58
CA VAL A 349 -10.08 -25.10 2.63
C VAL A 349 -10.02 -24.41 3.98
N PHE A 350 -11.12 -24.50 4.72
CA PHE A 350 -11.27 -23.98 6.08
C PHE A 350 -11.56 -25.10 7.08
N LEU A 351 -10.88 -25.02 8.21
CA LEU A 351 -11.23 -25.65 9.47
C LEU A 351 -12.21 -24.75 10.23
N VAL A 352 -13.35 -25.30 10.61
CA VAL A 352 -14.47 -24.57 11.21
C VAL A 352 -14.83 -25.19 12.55
N ARG A 353 -14.97 -24.37 13.59
CA ARG A 353 -15.49 -24.81 14.90
C ARG A 353 -16.95 -25.21 14.75
N GLY A 354 -17.28 -26.42 15.19
CA GLY A 354 -18.61 -27.01 15.06
C GLY A 354 -18.76 -27.82 13.78
N GLN A 355 -19.99 -28.23 13.50
CA GLN A 355 -20.31 -29.17 12.42
C GLN A 355 -20.97 -28.51 11.21
N GLU A 356 -21.31 -27.22 11.32
CA GLU A 356 -21.95 -26.40 10.28
C GLU A 356 -21.05 -25.22 9.94
N PHE A 357 -20.92 -24.90 8.65
CA PHE A 357 -20.11 -23.75 8.22
C PHE A 357 -20.83 -22.42 8.49
N ALA A 358 -22.14 -22.34 8.23
CA ALA A 358 -22.87 -21.08 8.14
C ALA A 358 -22.66 -20.14 9.36
N PRO A 359 -22.73 -20.60 10.63
CA PRO A 359 -22.53 -19.70 11.77
C PRO A 359 -21.14 -19.07 11.87
N ALA A 360 -20.15 -19.61 11.15
CA ALA A 360 -18.80 -19.06 11.04
C ALA A 360 -18.62 -18.10 9.84
N PHE A 361 -19.50 -18.16 8.83
CA PHE A 361 -19.34 -17.40 7.59
C PHE A 361 -20.41 -16.32 7.38
N GLU A 362 -21.61 -16.46 7.99
CA GLU A 362 -22.71 -15.49 7.88
C GLU A 362 -22.37 -14.08 8.41
N VAL A 363 -21.29 -13.96 9.19
CA VAL A 363 -20.74 -12.65 9.60
C VAL A 363 -20.23 -11.83 8.41
N ALA A 364 -19.90 -12.48 7.29
CA ALA A 364 -19.46 -11.86 6.05
C ALA A 364 -20.61 -11.82 5.05
N PRO A 365 -21.16 -10.65 4.67
CA PRO A 365 -22.37 -10.54 3.84
C PRO A 365 -22.28 -11.15 2.44
N ASP A 366 -21.07 -11.47 1.97
CA ASP A 366 -20.79 -12.04 0.66
C ASP A 366 -20.46 -13.54 0.70
N TRP A 367 -20.66 -14.22 1.85
CA TRP A 367 -20.44 -15.66 2.00
C TRP A 367 -21.21 -16.49 0.97
N GLU A 368 -22.40 -16.04 0.56
CA GLU A 368 -23.22 -16.70 -0.47
C GLU A 368 -22.56 -16.73 -1.86
N SER A 369 -21.51 -15.93 -2.09
CA SER A 369 -20.72 -15.97 -3.32
C SER A 369 -19.80 -17.19 -3.40
N TYR A 370 -19.75 -18.00 -2.34
CA TYR A 370 -18.94 -19.21 -2.25
C TYR A 370 -19.81 -20.45 -2.11
N ASP A 371 -19.33 -21.55 -2.69
CA ASP A 371 -19.83 -22.89 -2.47
C ASP A 371 -19.05 -23.54 -1.33
N PHE A 372 -19.80 -24.19 -0.44
CA PHE A 372 -19.27 -24.90 0.71
C PHE A 372 -19.57 -26.38 0.57
N LYS A 373 -18.52 -27.21 0.64
CA LYS A 373 -18.66 -28.67 0.69
C LYS A 373 -17.90 -29.20 1.89
N LYS A 374 -18.59 -29.95 2.74
CA LYS A 374 -17.99 -30.61 3.90
C LYS A 374 -17.03 -31.71 3.43
N LEU A 375 -15.86 -31.77 4.03
CA LEU A 375 -14.80 -32.72 3.72
C LEU A 375 -14.76 -33.83 4.79
N ASP A 376 -14.52 -35.06 4.35
CA ASP A 376 -14.39 -36.23 5.22
C ASP A 376 -12.91 -36.47 5.53
N HIS A 377 -12.53 -36.29 6.80
CA HIS A 377 -11.16 -36.48 7.25
C HIS A 377 -10.68 -37.94 7.19
N THR A 378 -11.57 -38.92 6.99
CA THR A 378 -11.19 -40.33 6.79
C THR A 378 -10.98 -40.68 5.33
N ASN A 379 -11.46 -39.83 4.41
CA ASN A 379 -11.27 -39.98 2.98
C ASN A 379 -9.89 -39.45 2.56
N ALA A 380 -9.12 -40.26 1.84
CA ALA A 380 -7.76 -39.92 1.44
C ALA A 380 -7.69 -38.72 0.49
N GLU A 381 -8.65 -38.59 -0.44
CA GLU A 381 -8.70 -37.46 -1.40
C GLU A 381 -9.03 -36.15 -0.70
N ASP A 382 -9.99 -36.17 0.23
CA ASP A 382 -10.36 -34.98 1.00
C ASP A 382 -9.23 -34.54 1.94
N ARG A 383 -8.51 -35.48 2.58
CA ARG A 383 -7.30 -35.16 3.35
C ARG A 383 -6.22 -34.55 2.47
N LYS A 384 -5.99 -35.13 1.28
CA LYS A 384 -5.02 -34.61 0.32
C LYS A 384 -5.39 -33.18 -0.11
N LEU A 385 -6.66 -32.91 -0.37
CA LEU A 385 -7.15 -31.58 -0.73
C LEU A 385 -6.84 -30.55 0.38
N VAL A 386 -7.05 -30.91 1.65
CA VAL A 386 -6.72 -30.05 2.80
C VAL A 386 -5.22 -29.74 2.82
N GLU A 387 -4.39 -30.77 2.71
CA GLU A 387 -2.93 -30.64 2.73
C GLU A 387 -2.41 -29.78 1.58
N ASP A 388 -2.90 -30.00 0.37
CA ASP A 388 -2.50 -29.26 -0.83
C ASP A 388 -2.93 -27.79 -0.76
N GLN A 389 -4.17 -27.52 -0.35
CA GLN A 389 -4.71 -26.16 -0.22
C GLN A 389 -4.06 -25.36 0.91
N TRP A 390 -3.52 -26.04 1.93
CA TRP A 390 -2.78 -25.37 2.99
C TRP A 390 -1.29 -25.25 2.69
N ALA A 391 -0.72 -26.08 1.82
CA ALA A 391 0.71 -26.02 1.45
C ALA A 391 1.03 -25.07 0.29
N TRP A 392 0.07 -24.78 -0.59
CA TRP A 392 0.18 -23.82 -1.72
C TRP A 392 1.21 -24.20 -2.79
N ASP A 393 1.67 -25.45 -2.80
CA ASP A 393 2.79 -25.92 -3.61
C ASP A 393 2.37 -26.91 -4.70
N THR A 394 1.07 -27.14 -4.85
CA THR A 394 0.51 -28.05 -5.85
C THR A 394 -0.49 -27.30 -6.75
N PRO A 395 -0.46 -27.56 -8.08
CA PRO A 395 -1.48 -27.09 -8.97
C PRO A 395 -2.80 -27.84 -8.72
N ILE A 396 -3.90 -27.23 -9.16
CA ILE A 396 -5.24 -27.86 -9.11
C ILE A 396 -5.70 -28.21 -10.52
N VAL A 397 -6.64 -29.17 -10.61
CA VAL A 397 -7.30 -29.52 -11.87
C VAL A 397 -8.74 -29.01 -11.84
N VAL A 398 -9.09 -28.13 -12.77
CA VAL A 398 -10.45 -27.61 -12.95
C VAL A 398 -10.84 -27.80 -14.42
N ASP A 399 -11.96 -28.46 -14.69
CA ASP A 399 -12.45 -28.79 -16.03
C ASP A 399 -11.40 -29.47 -16.92
N GLY A 400 -10.60 -30.37 -16.34
CA GLY A 400 -9.52 -31.09 -17.03
C GLY A 400 -8.28 -30.24 -17.36
N LYS A 401 -8.21 -29.00 -16.87
CA LYS A 401 -7.04 -28.11 -17.03
C LYS A 401 -6.28 -27.97 -15.72
N GLU A 402 -4.97 -28.06 -15.80
CA GLU A 402 -4.06 -27.80 -14.68
C GLU A 402 -3.87 -26.29 -14.50
N LEU A 403 -4.13 -25.80 -13.30
CA LEU A 403 -4.01 -24.40 -12.91
C LEU A 403 -2.98 -24.26 -11.78
N HIS A 404 -1.92 -23.50 -12.02
CA HIS A 404 -0.88 -23.25 -11.01
C HIS A 404 -1.31 -22.17 -10.01
N HIS A 405 -0.80 -22.30 -8.79
CA HIS A 405 -0.98 -21.31 -7.73
C HIS A 405 -0.36 -19.97 -8.13
N VAL A 406 -1.09 -18.87 -7.93
CA VAL A 406 -0.63 -17.50 -8.24
C VAL A 406 -0.37 -16.71 -6.97
N ASP A 407 -1.38 -16.62 -6.11
CA ASP A 407 -1.37 -15.82 -4.88
C ASP A 407 -2.47 -16.34 -3.95
N GLY A 408 -2.47 -15.93 -2.68
CA GLY A 408 -3.48 -16.39 -1.73
C GLY A 408 -3.35 -15.77 -0.35
N HIS A 409 -4.31 -16.11 0.51
CA HIS A 409 -4.37 -15.66 1.89
C HIS A 409 -4.64 -16.81 2.84
N VAL A 410 -3.99 -16.75 4.01
CA VAL A 410 -4.30 -17.60 5.17
C VAL A 410 -5.15 -16.80 6.13
N PHE A 411 -6.32 -17.34 6.47
CA PHE A 411 -7.16 -16.82 7.53
C PHE A 411 -6.75 -17.46 8.87
N LYS A 412 -6.19 -16.65 9.77
CA LYS A 412 -5.72 -17.08 11.09
C LYS A 412 -5.82 -15.96 12.13
#